data_AF-A0A1N7P8Q3-F1
#
_entry.id   AF-A0A1N7P8Q3-F1
#
_cell.length_a   1.000
_cell.length_b   1.000
_cell.length_c   1.000
_cell.angle_alpha   90.00
_cell.angle_beta   90.00
_cell.angle_gamma   90.00
#
_symmetry.space_group_name_H-M   'P 1'
#
loop_
_entity.id
_entity.type
_entity.pdbx_description
1 polymer ?
#
loop_
_entity_poly.entity_id
_entity_poly.type
_entity_poly.pdbx_seq_one_letter_code
_entity_poly.pdbx_strand_id
1 'polypeptide(L)'
;MKVTTRLFAWTALCGVLALAGCGDGQGAQLTKSQSALKPPDQTAAMLDKPAYGRAPRAISLSELQHKNLWYHVRLVDGETGYRYGYVRGQFRMERTTDRGVTWKPISLPVSFRLSSQSSCDGAENPQVAVVDLDTVAVYGVDGRRFFRLTTSDGGQKWQVASTDLPDSGYCVTSVSQPSRKDAWVVLSRPSSAGRPSAPMVYRIWDAGVHVAPVRVDEAQTISGLVPGAKVQAVMANLRDGDVYAILPNGQLVSYHTRDGGAHFEKRILAAPKGIAGAKATRIFAPRALEQEVTFPTIWTTTGAYGARQHIVVFRTRDGGDSYAGQICDVLLGARANAEGAPCAFVTPDYGYAIKDGRLMRTSDSGTTWLSVHSTTLEQWLESYPYVLDVDYISYTQGFVLAADAALTHTVLLATQGLRDRFAPVP
;
A
#
# COMPACT_ATOMS: atom_id res chain seq x y z
N MET A 1 67.45 17.33 27.04
CA MET A 1 66.54 16.18 26.81
C MET A 1 65.22 16.71 26.27
N LYS A 2 64.85 16.31 25.04
CA LYS A 2 63.50 16.43 24.44
C LYS A 2 62.99 17.88 24.22
N VAL A 3 62.25 18.24 23.17
CA VAL A 3 61.68 17.55 22.01
C VAL A 3 61.40 18.64 20.97
N THR A 4 61.64 18.32 19.71
CA THR A 4 61.24 19.07 18.51
C THR A 4 59.71 19.14 18.39
N THR A 5 59.15 20.35 18.31
CA THR A 5 57.72 20.55 18.00
C THR A 5 57.58 20.99 16.55
N ARG A 6 56.88 20.17 15.77
CA ARG A 6 56.59 20.37 14.34
C ARG A 6 55.60 21.52 14.15
N LEU A 7 55.85 22.34 13.14
CA LEU A 7 54.86 23.22 12.51
C LEU A 7 53.69 22.38 11.98
N PHE A 8 52.46 22.77 12.33
CA PHE A 8 51.26 22.43 11.58
C PHE A 8 50.72 23.70 10.93
N ALA A 9 50.70 23.69 9.60
CA ALA A 9 50.13 24.73 8.77
C ALA A 9 48.61 24.73 8.91
N TRP A 10 48.05 25.91 9.18
CA TRP A 10 46.62 26.19 9.07
C TRP A 10 46.30 26.47 7.60
N THR A 11 45.69 25.52 6.90
CA THR A 11 45.03 25.77 5.63
C THR A 11 43.60 26.27 5.90
N ALA A 12 43.37 27.53 5.57
CA ALA A 12 42.05 28.12 5.47
C ALA A 12 41.21 27.38 4.43
N LEU A 13 40.05 26.85 4.85
CA LEU A 13 39.04 26.34 3.94
C LEU A 13 38.03 27.48 3.67
N CYS A 14 38.04 27.99 2.45
CA CYS A 14 37.06 28.95 1.95
C CYS A 14 35.65 28.37 2.09
N GLY A 15 34.79 29.07 2.84
CA GLY A 15 33.36 28.79 2.89
C GLY A 15 32.71 29.10 1.54
N VAL A 16 32.11 28.08 0.94
CA VAL A 16 31.12 28.29 -0.14
C VAL A 16 29.77 28.51 0.55
N LEU A 17 29.36 29.77 0.61
CA LEU A 17 27.98 30.17 0.86
C LEU A 17 27.13 29.69 -0.33
N ALA A 18 26.44 28.57 -0.18
CA ALA A 18 25.38 28.18 -1.10
C ALA A 18 24.12 28.99 -0.74
N LEU A 19 23.84 30.01 -1.55
CA LEU A 19 22.55 30.69 -1.60
C LEU A 19 21.48 29.67 -2.02
N ALA A 20 20.60 29.31 -1.08
CA ALA A 20 19.40 28.54 -1.37
C ALA A 20 18.43 29.42 -2.17
N GLY A 21 18.38 29.22 -3.49
CA GLY A 21 17.34 29.78 -4.34
C GLY A 21 16.06 28.98 -4.21
N CYS A 22 14.94 29.65 -3.89
CA CYS A 22 13.61 29.14 -4.17
C CYS A 22 13.48 28.92 -5.69
N GLY A 23 13.43 27.66 -6.12
CA GLY A 23 13.28 27.28 -7.51
C GLY A 23 12.04 26.41 -7.69
N ASP A 24 11.03 26.98 -8.35
CA ASP A 24 9.81 26.31 -8.77
C ASP A 24 10.09 25.08 -9.66
N GLY A 25 9.49 23.94 -9.29
CA GLY A 25 8.76 23.06 -10.21
C GLY A 25 9.46 22.54 -11.47
N GLN A 26 10.79 22.38 -11.47
CA GLN A 26 11.47 21.51 -12.41
C GLN A 26 11.37 20.08 -11.90
N GLY A 27 11.11 19.12 -12.80
CA GLY A 27 11.17 17.70 -12.45
C GLY A 27 12.55 17.42 -11.88
N ALA A 28 12.63 17.29 -10.56
CA ALA A 28 13.86 16.98 -9.89
C ALA A 28 14.40 15.71 -10.55
N GLN A 29 15.62 15.80 -11.12
CA GLN A 29 16.40 14.61 -11.38
C GLN A 29 16.70 14.00 -10.02
N LEU A 30 15.78 13.17 -9.54
CA LEU A 30 15.98 12.34 -8.37
C LEU A 30 17.23 11.48 -8.62
N THR A 31 18.09 11.38 -7.63
CA THR A 31 19.26 10.51 -7.60
C THR A 31 18.89 9.07 -7.98
N LYS A 32 19.85 8.33 -8.56
CA LYS A 32 19.64 6.92 -8.97
C LYS A 32 19.17 6.09 -7.78
N SER A 33 18.15 5.26 -8.03
CA SER A 33 17.55 4.36 -7.04
C SER A 33 18.58 3.44 -6.38
N GLN A 34 18.42 3.22 -5.08
CA GLN A 34 19.21 2.24 -4.33
C GLN A 34 18.63 0.81 -4.45
N SER A 35 17.35 0.69 -4.84
CA SER A 35 16.63 -0.58 -4.98
C SER A 35 16.54 -1.10 -6.43
N ALA A 36 16.98 -0.31 -7.41
CA ALA A 36 17.00 -0.69 -8.81
C ALA A 36 18.13 -1.68 -9.11
N LEU A 37 17.85 -2.98 -9.06
CA LEU A 37 18.61 -3.93 -9.87
C LEU A 37 18.16 -3.71 -11.32
N LYS A 38 18.92 -2.89 -12.08
CA LYS A 38 18.63 -2.60 -13.48
C LYS A 38 18.36 -3.93 -14.22
N PRO A 39 17.12 -4.24 -14.63
CA PRO A 39 16.90 -5.38 -15.51
C PRO A 39 17.66 -5.09 -16.82
N PRO A 40 18.20 -6.11 -17.51
CA PRO A 40 18.78 -5.89 -18.83
C PRO A 40 17.74 -5.21 -19.72
N ASP A 41 18.17 -4.22 -20.52
CA ASP A 41 17.34 -3.39 -21.40
C ASP A 41 16.24 -4.24 -22.07
N GLN A 42 15.00 -4.11 -21.60
CA GLN A 42 13.86 -4.79 -22.21
C GLN A 42 13.21 -3.81 -23.17
N THR A 43 13.61 -3.88 -24.44
CA THR A 43 12.82 -3.28 -25.52
C THR A 43 11.42 -3.90 -25.48
N ALA A 44 10.40 -3.06 -25.36
CA ALA A 44 9.02 -3.47 -25.48
C ALA A 44 8.82 -4.12 -26.86
N ALA A 45 8.64 -5.45 -26.88
CA ALA A 45 8.19 -6.12 -28.08
C ALA A 45 6.79 -5.58 -28.42
N MET A 46 6.52 -5.36 -29.70
CA MET A 46 5.17 -5.05 -30.19
C MET A 46 4.31 -6.28 -29.93
N LEU A 47 3.61 -6.30 -28.80
CA LEU A 47 2.76 -7.41 -28.40
C LEU A 47 1.40 -7.25 -29.08
N ASP A 48 0.97 -8.28 -29.81
CA ASP A 48 -0.38 -8.37 -30.37
C ASP A 48 -1.43 -8.07 -29.29
N LYS A 49 -2.57 -7.46 -29.64
CA LYS A 49 -3.65 -7.23 -28.67
C LYS A 49 -4.16 -8.59 -28.16
N PRO A 50 -4.38 -8.77 -26.84
CA PRO A 50 -4.88 -10.05 -26.33
C PRO A 50 -6.25 -10.34 -26.93
N ALA A 51 -6.50 -11.60 -27.28
CA ALA A 51 -7.74 -12.03 -27.94
C ALA A 51 -8.99 -11.71 -27.09
N TYR A 52 -8.84 -11.63 -25.75
CA TYR A 52 -9.93 -11.41 -24.80
C TYR A 52 -9.55 -10.44 -23.66
N GLY A 53 -9.44 -9.14 -23.97
CA GLY A 53 -9.07 -8.10 -23.00
C GLY A 53 -10.21 -7.65 -22.06
N ARG A 54 -10.88 -8.57 -21.35
CA ARG A 54 -12.02 -8.24 -20.44
C ARG A 54 -11.69 -8.35 -18.94
N ALA A 55 -10.52 -8.86 -18.59
CA ALA A 55 -10.03 -8.91 -17.21
C ALA A 55 -9.07 -7.73 -16.93
N PRO A 56 -9.07 -7.13 -15.74
CA PRO A 56 -9.91 -7.49 -14.61
C PRO A 56 -11.32 -6.90 -14.74
N ARG A 57 -12.34 -7.68 -14.35
CA ARG A 57 -13.67 -7.14 -14.07
C ARG A 57 -13.66 -6.37 -12.76
N ALA A 58 -14.41 -5.28 -12.69
CA ALA A 58 -14.56 -4.50 -11.48
C ALA A 58 -15.56 -5.15 -10.52
N ILE A 59 -15.21 -5.17 -9.24
CA ILE A 59 -16.08 -5.53 -8.13
C ILE A 59 -15.76 -4.60 -6.94
N SER A 60 -16.77 -4.26 -6.14
CA SER A 60 -16.54 -3.49 -4.91
C SER A 60 -16.09 -4.41 -3.77
N LEU A 61 -15.26 -3.91 -2.85
CA LEU A 61 -14.84 -4.66 -1.67
C LEU A 61 -16.07 -5.13 -0.85
N SER A 62 -17.06 -4.25 -0.66
CA SER A 62 -18.29 -4.59 0.07
C SER A 62 -19.04 -5.75 -0.59
N GLU A 63 -19.19 -5.77 -1.92
CA GLU A 63 -19.81 -6.90 -2.61
C GLU A 63 -19.00 -8.19 -2.40
N LEU A 64 -17.67 -8.11 -2.51
CA LEU A 64 -16.77 -9.24 -2.34
C LEU A 64 -16.80 -9.83 -0.92
N GLN A 65 -16.93 -8.98 0.11
CA GLN A 65 -17.08 -9.40 1.52
C GLN A 65 -18.36 -10.21 1.77
N HIS A 66 -19.38 -10.05 0.93
CA HIS A 66 -20.61 -10.86 0.96
C HIS A 66 -20.49 -12.14 0.12
N LYS A 67 -19.38 -12.31 -0.61
CA LYS A 67 -19.06 -13.57 -1.30
C LYS A 67 -18.31 -14.47 -0.34
N ASN A 68 -18.53 -15.77 -0.47
CA ASN A 68 -17.87 -16.77 0.36
C ASN A 68 -16.47 -17.11 -0.20
N LEU A 69 -15.63 -16.11 -0.44
CA LEU A 69 -14.34 -16.22 -1.14
C LEU A 69 -13.19 -15.67 -0.30
N TRP A 70 -12.00 -16.23 -0.51
CA TRP A 70 -10.75 -15.59 -0.09
C TRP A 70 -10.37 -14.53 -1.13
N TYR A 71 -9.89 -13.38 -0.68
CA TYR A 71 -9.52 -12.29 -1.60
C TYR A 71 -8.28 -11.50 -1.19
N HIS A 72 -7.60 -11.95 -0.15
CA HIS A 72 -6.23 -11.56 0.16
C HIS A 72 -5.36 -12.79 0.23
N VAL A 73 -4.15 -12.72 -0.34
CA VAL A 73 -3.11 -13.73 -0.18
C VAL A 73 -1.76 -13.04 -0.04
N ARG A 74 -0.94 -13.54 0.88
CA ARG A 74 0.43 -13.08 1.04
C ARG A 74 1.35 -14.26 1.32
N LEU A 75 2.21 -14.59 0.37
CA LEU A 75 3.23 -15.62 0.53
C LEU A 75 4.56 -14.94 0.81
N VAL A 76 5.07 -15.07 2.03
CA VAL A 76 6.18 -14.27 2.55
C VAL A 76 7.52 -14.67 1.92
N ASP A 77 7.74 -15.97 1.76
CA ASP A 77 8.93 -16.57 1.14
C ASP A 77 8.59 -17.42 -0.10
N GLY A 78 7.30 -17.50 -0.44
CA GLY A 78 6.80 -18.27 -1.59
C GLY A 78 6.35 -19.69 -1.27
N GLU A 79 6.58 -20.14 -0.05
CA GLU A 79 6.10 -21.42 0.47
C GLU A 79 5.15 -21.20 1.65
N THR A 80 5.53 -20.32 2.58
CA THR A 80 4.78 -19.97 3.77
C THR A 80 4.03 -18.68 3.57
N GLY A 81 2.78 -18.65 4.01
CA GLY A 81 2.00 -17.43 3.97
C GLY A 81 0.59 -17.55 4.50
N TYR A 82 -0.20 -16.53 4.19
CA TYR A 82 -1.52 -16.33 4.76
C TYR A 82 -2.51 -15.98 3.66
N ARG A 83 -3.75 -16.44 3.82
CA ARG A 83 -4.90 -15.91 3.08
C ARG A 83 -5.97 -15.49 4.07
N TYR A 84 -6.71 -14.47 3.72
CA TYR A 84 -7.70 -13.89 4.63
C TYR A 84 -8.80 -13.14 3.89
N GLY A 85 -9.85 -12.81 4.64
CA GLY A 85 -11.04 -12.11 4.16
C GLY A 85 -12.29 -12.54 4.91
N TYR A 86 -13.42 -11.92 4.56
CA TYR A 86 -14.74 -12.27 5.05
C TYR A 86 -15.29 -13.49 4.33
N VAL A 87 -15.47 -14.57 5.05
CA VAL A 87 -15.98 -15.86 4.55
C VAL A 87 -17.10 -16.31 5.48
N ARG A 88 -18.28 -16.59 4.91
CA ARG A 88 -19.53 -16.85 5.64
C ARG A 88 -19.89 -15.75 6.66
N GLY A 89 -19.70 -14.49 6.27
CA GLY A 89 -20.04 -13.33 7.10
C GLY A 89 -19.13 -13.11 8.31
N GLN A 90 -17.94 -13.71 8.33
CA GLN A 90 -16.95 -13.53 9.40
C GLN A 90 -15.56 -13.38 8.80
N PHE A 91 -14.76 -12.46 9.36
CA PHE A 91 -13.35 -12.36 9.01
C PHE A 91 -12.61 -13.61 9.47
N ARG A 92 -11.87 -14.25 8.55
CA ARG A 92 -11.13 -15.48 8.79
C ARG A 92 -9.74 -15.37 8.20
N MET A 93 -8.84 -16.21 8.70
CA MET A 93 -7.48 -16.35 8.19
C MET A 93 -7.10 -17.82 8.12
N GLU A 94 -6.26 -18.16 7.15
CA GLU A 94 -5.64 -19.47 7.04
C GLU A 94 -4.15 -19.33 6.73
N ARG A 95 -3.37 -20.32 7.11
CA ARG A 95 -1.93 -20.39 6.89
C ARG A 95 -1.59 -21.55 5.94
N THR A 96 -0.62 -21.33 5.07
CA THR A 96 0.05 -22.39 4.30
C THR A 96 1.54 -22.44 4.66
N THR A 97 2.15 -23.60 4.45
CA THR A 97 3.60 -23.85 4.52
C THR A 97 4.07 -24.66 3.30
N ASP A 98 3.25 -24.72 2.25
CA ASP A 98 3.43 -25.55 1.06
C ASP A 98 2.93 -24.82 -0.20
N ARG A 99 3.22 -23.51 -0.27
CA ARG A 99 2.93 -22.61 -1.41
C ARG A 99 1.44 -22.45 -1.71
N GLY A 100 0.59 -22.77 -0.75
CA GLY A 100 -0.86 -22.67 -0.87
C GLY A 100 -1.52 -23.92 -1.43
N VAL A 101 -0.83 -25.06 -1.49
CA VAL A 101 -1.44 -26.37 -1.80
C VAL A 101 -2.40 -26.76 -0.69
N THR A 102 -1.99 -26.60 0.57
CA THR A 102 -2.87 -26.79 1.72
C THR A 102 -2.96 -25.54 2.58
N TRP A 103 -4.15 -25.35 3.16
CA TRP A 103 -4.46 -24.22 4.02
C TRP A 103 -5.03 -24.70 5.34
N LYS A 104 -4.39 -24.29 6.43
CA LYS A 104 -4.79 -24.62 7.80
C LYS A 104 -5.51 -23.41 8.41
N PRO A 105 -6.74 -23.59 8.95
CA PRO A 105 -7.46 -22.52 9.62
C PRO A 105 -6.68 -21.94 10.80
N ILE A 106 -6.73 -20.62 10.94
CA ILE A 106 -6.20 -19.91 12.09
C ILE A 106 -7.37 -19.44 12.96
N SER A 107 -7.35 -19.82 14.23
CA SER A 107 -8.35 -19.41 15.21
C SER A 107 -8.02 -18.02 15.75
N LEU A 108 -8.81 -17.01 15.35
CA LEU A 108 -8.68 -15.66 15.89
C LEU A 108 -9.36 -15.56 17.28
N PRO A 109 -8.74 -14.90 18.27
CA PRO A 109 -9.33 -14.72 19.60
C PRO A 109 -10.48 -13.71 19.63
N VAL A 110 -10.65 -12.90 18.59
CA VAL A 110 -11.75 -11.95 18.42
C VAL A 110 -12.47 -12.23 17.11
N SER A 111 -13.81 -12.22 17.13
CA SER A 111 -14.65 -12.50 15.96
C SER A 111 -15.15 -11.19 15.35
N PHE A 112 -14.58 -10.79 14.21
CA PHE A 112 -15.09 -9.67 13.42
C PHE A 112 -16.18 -10.18 12.46
N ARG A 113 -17.43 -9.84 12.76
CA ARG A 113 -18.58 -10.19 11.91
C ARG A 113 -18.78 -9.16 10.82
N LEU A 114 -19.30 -9.60 9.69
CA LEU A 114 -19.63 -8.72 8.57
C LEU A 114 -20.71 -7.73 9.03
N SER A 115 -20.43 -6.45 8.88
CA SER A 115 -21.29 -5.35 9.32
C SER A 115 -21.02 -4.09 8.50
N SER A 116 -21.72 -3.00 8.81
CA SER A 116 -21.42 -1.68 8.24
C SER A 116 -20.03 -1.13 8.61
N GLN A 117 -19.35 -1.69 9.62
CA GLN A 117 -17.97 -1.34 9.98
C GLN A 117 -16.92 -2.24 9.31
N SER A 118 -17.30 -3.19 8.45
CA SER A 118 -16.35 -4.11 7.80
C SER A 118 -15.55 -3.49 6.65
N SER A 119 -15.97 -2.32 6.17
CA SER A 119 -15.19 -1.53 5.23
C SER A 119 -15.47 -0.03 5.40
N CYS A 120 -14.41 0.78 5.27
CA CYS A 120 -14.48 2.23 5.32
C CYS A 120 -13.70 2.82 4.15
N ASP A 121 -14.36 3.63 3.33
CA ASP A 121 -13.76 4.31 2.17
C ASP A 121 -12.96 3.38 1.22
N GLY A 122 -13.42 2.13 1.10
CA GLY A 122 -12.80 1.11 0.26
C GLY A 122 -11.62 0.36 0.87
N ALA A 123 -11.30 0.60 2.15
CA ALA A 123 -10.37 -0.21 2.94
C ALA A 123 -11.13 -1.23 3.80
N GLU A 124 -10.57 -2.42 3.96
CA GLU A 124 -11.13 -3.46 4.82
C GLU A 124 -10.90 -3.16 6.32
N ASN A 125 -11.85 -3.55 7.17
CA ASN A 125 -11.65 -3.65 8.61
C ASN A 125 -12.09 -5.05 9.05
N PRO A 126 -11.21 -5.88 9.63
CA PRO A 126 -9.85 -5.56 10.09
C PRO A 126 -8.77 -5.54 8.99
N GLN A 127 -7.63 -4.87 9.25
CA GLN A 127 -6.42 -4.91 8.43
C GLN A 127 -5.40 -5.91 8.98
N VAL A 128 -4.65 -6.58 8.10
CA VAL A 128 -3.62 -7.58 8.47
C VAL A 128 -2.23 -7.07 8.12
N ALA A 129 -1.32 -7.12 9.09
CA ALA A 129 0.11 -6.88 8.88
C ALA A 129 0.88 -8.18 9.05
N VAL A 130 1.42 -8.69 7.94
CA VAL A 130 2.39 -9.80 7.95
C VAL A 130 3.79 -9.21 8.01
N VAL A 131 4.45 -9.38 9.16
CA VAL A 131 5.77 -8.80 9.44
C VAL A 131 6.89 -9.75 8.99
N ASP A 132 6.71 -11.03 9.27
CA ASP A 132 7.59 -12.13 8.83
C ASP A 132 6.79 -13.45 8.81
N LEU A 133 7.49 -14.58 8.67
CA LEU A 133 6.90 -15.91 8.46
C LEU A 133 5.98 -16.39 9.59
N ASP A 134 6.22 -15.93 10.82
CA ASP A 134 5.46 -16.35 12.01
C ASP A 134 4.82 -15.17 12.75
N THR A 135 5.25 -13.93 12.46
CA THR A 135 4.74 -12.72 13.10
C THR A 135 3.67 -12.06 12.25
N VAL A 136 2.44 -12.14 12.73
CA VAL A 136 1.27 -11.51 12.12
C VAL A 136 0.53 -10.68 13.16
N ALA A 137 0.07 -9.52 12.75
CA ALA A 137 -0.85 -8.71 13.53
C ALA A 137 -2.14 -8.45 12.75
N VAL A 138 -3.26 -8.44 13.47
CA VAL A 138 -4.59 -8.07 12.97
C VAL A 138 -5.05 -6.86 13.76
N TYR A 139 -5.40 -5.81 13.04
CA TYR A 139 -5.87 -4.54 13.59
C TYR A 139 -7.31 -4.34 13.17
N GLY A 140 -8.23 -4.25 14.13
CA GLY A 140 -9.65 -4.15 13.82
C GLY A 140 -10.41 -3.31 14.82
N VAL A 141 -11.50 -2.70 14.35
CA VAL A 141 -12.48 -2.05 15.23
C VAL A 141 -13.76 -2.87 15.22
N ASP A 142 -14.33 -3.11 16.40
CA ASP A 142 -15.67 -3.65 16.58
C ASP A 142 -16.43 -2.78 17.61
N GLY A 143 -17.52 -2.16 17.16
CA GLY A 143 -18.27 -1.17 17.93
C GLY A 143 -17.41 0.05 18.29
N ARG A 144 -17.05 0.16 19.57
CA ARG A 144 -16.19 1.22 20.15
C ARG A 144 -14.82 0.73 20.55
N ARG A 145 -14.46 -0.53 20.30
CA ARG A 145 -13.17 -1.09 20.71
C ARG A 145 -12.27 -1.24 19.52
N PHE A 146 -11.09 -0.66 19.61
CA PHE A 146 -9.97 -1.00 18.75
C PHE A 146 -9.25 -2.21 19.34
N PHE A 147 -8.97 -3.20 18.51
CA PHE A 147 -8.28 -4.43 18.84
C PHE A 147 -6.98 -4.53 18.04
N ARG A 148 -5.93 -4.99 18.73
CA ARG A 148 -4.70 -5.51 18.15
C ARG A 148 -4.55 -6.96 18.58
N LEU A 149 -4.56 -7.86 17.62
CA LEU A 149 -4.27 -9.27 17.82
C LEU A 149 -2.87 -9.51 17.25
N THR A 150 -1.96 -10.14 17.99
CA THR A 150 -0.62 -10.45 17.47
C THR A 150 -0.18 -11.85 17.83
N THR A 151 0.43 -12.52 16.87
CA THR A 151 1.06 -13.82 17.02
C THR A 151 2.53 -13.72 16.62
N SER A 152 3.36 -14.61 17.14
CA SER A 152 4.76 -14.79 16.74
C SER A 152 5.09 -16.27 16.46
N ASP A 153 4.04 -17.11 16.37
CA ASP A 153 4.12 -18.55 16.13
C ASP A 153 3.18 -18.99 14.99
N GLY A 154 2.89 -18.07 14.07
CA GLY A 154 2.08 -18.33 12.89
C GLY A 154 0.59 -18.55 13.18
N GLY A 155 0.08 -17.99 14.28
CA GLY A 155 -1.34 -17.99 14.62
C GLY A 155 -1.77 -19.09 15.59
N GLN A 156 -0.83 -19.80 16.23
CA GLN A 156 -1.15 -20.82 17.23
C GLN A 156 -1.52 -20.18 18.57
N LYS A 157 -0.79 -19.13 18.98
CA LYS A 157 -1.08 -18.33 20.16
C LYS A 157 -1.17 -16.86 19.79
N TRP A 158 -2.08 -16.17 20.49
CA TRP A 158 -2.38 -14.77 20.25
C TRP A 158 -2.26 -13.95 21.53
N GLN A 159 -1.61 -12.81 21.41
CA GLN A 159 -1.70 -11.70 22.35
C GLN A 159 -2.80 -10.76 21.87
N VAL A 160 -3.66 -10.33 22.79
CA VAL A 160 -4.78 -9.44 22.50
C VAL A 160 -4.62 -8.18 23.34
N ALA A 161 -4.58 -7.03 22.68
CA ALA A 161 -4.69 -5.73 23.29
C ALA A 161 -5.93 -5.02 22.75
N SER A 162 -6.60 -4.24 23.59
CA SER A 162 -7.76 -3.44 23.19
C SER A 162 -7.73 -2.06 23.82
N THR A 163 -8.24 -1.08 23.10
CA THR A 163 -8.39 0.30 23.57
C THR A 163 -9.79 0.79 23.23
N ASP A 164 -10.48 1.39 24.20
CA ASP A 164 -11.76 2.02 23.96
C ASP A 164 -11.57 3.32 23.15
N LEU A 165 -12.36 3.45 22.09
CA LEU A 165 -12.42 4.62 21.26
C LEU A 165 -13.41 5.63 21.83
N PRO A 166 -13.19 6.94 21.59
CA PRO A 166 -14.07 7.98 22.10
C PRO A 166 -15.53 7.78 21.67
N ASP A 167 -15.76 7.15 20.52
CA ASP A 167 -17.06 6.95 19.89
C ASP A 167 -17.06 5.69 19.00
N SER A 168 -18.23 5.31 18.48
CA SER A 168 -18.37 4.23 17.50
C SER A 168 -18.18 4.69 16.05
N GLY A 169 -18.29 3.76 15.10
CA GLY A 169 -18.31 4.04 13.66
C GLY A 169 -16.93 4.17 13.01
N TYR A 170 -15.85 4.03 13.79
CA TYR A 170 -14.50 3.94 13.25
C TYR A 170 -14.25 2.57 12.62
N CYS A 171 -13.35 2.54 11.64
CA CYS A 171 -12.72 1.38 11.05
C CYS A 171 -11.21 1.61 11.03
N VAL A 172 -10.43 0.53 11.00
CA VAL A 172 -9.03 0.60 10.56
C VAL A 172 -9.00 0.81 9.05
N THR A 173 -8.26 1.81 8.56
CA THR A 173 -8.15 2.12 7.11
C THR A 173 -6.72 2.10 6.57
N SER A 174 -5.72 2.08 7.46
CA SER A 174 -4.31 1.94 7.09
C SER A 174 -3.52 1.40 8.28
N VAL A 175 -2.56 0.53 8.00
CA VAL A 175 -1.62 0.00 8.99
C VAL A 175 -0.24 0.02 8.38
N SER A 176 0.73 0.56 9.12
CA SER A 176 2.15 0.39 8.83
C SER A 176 2.85 -0.19 10.04
N GLN A 177 3.49 -1.35 9.86
CA GLN A 177 4.17 -2.06 10.93
C GLN A 177 5.62 -2.36 10.52
N PRO A 178 6.56 -1.43 10.75
CA PRO A 178 7.97 -1.59 10.36
C PRO A 178 8.74 -2.58 11.27
N SER A 179 8.18 -2.96 12.42
CA SER A 179 8.83 -3.90 13.36
C SER A 179 7.82 -4.89 13.94
N ARG A 180 8.30 -5.94 14.62
CA ARG A 180 7.44 -6.90 15.35
C ARG A 180 6.64 -6.23 16.48
N LYS A 181 7.09 -5.08 16.98
CA LYS A 181 6.58 -4.44 18.21
C LYS A 181 5.90 -3.10 17.98
N ASP A 182 6.17 -2.43 16.86
CA ASP A 182 5.79 -1.04 16.64
C ASP A 182 4.95 -0.92 15.38
N ALA A 183 3.84 -0.18 15.47
CA ALA A 183 2.94 0.06 14.35
C ALA A 183 2.31 1.45 14.42
N TRP A 184 1.92 1.94 13.25
CA TRP A 184 1.12 3.12 13.05
C TRP A 184 -0.20 2.69 12.42
N VAL A 185 -1.30 3.09 13.04
CA VAL A 185 -2.64 2.68 12.63
C VAL A 185 -3.49 3.92 12.40
N VAL A 186 -4.15 3.96 11.25
CA VAL A 186 -5.11 5.00 10.91
C VAL A 186 -6.52 4.47 11.14
N LEU A 187 -7.29 5.20 11.93
CA LEU A 187 -8.71 4.97 12.13
C LEU A 187 -9.51 6.07 11.43
N SER A 188 -10.52 5.70 10.66
CA SER A 188 -11.40 6.65 9.97
C SER A 188 -12.86 6.22 10.11
N ARG A 189 -13.78 7.17 9.94
CA ARG A 189 -15.20 6.87 9.78
C ARG A 189 -15.57 6.92 8.30
N PRO A 190 -16.55 6.13 7.85
CA PRO A 190 -16.95 6.16 6.46
C PRO A 190 -17.56 7.53 6.14
N SER A 191 -17.30 8.06 4.95
CA SER A 191 -17.80 9.38 4.54
C SER A 191 -19.33 9.48 4.53
N SER A 192 -20.04 8.34 4.53
CA SER A 192 -21.50 8.23 4.59
C SER A 192 -22.10 8.37 5.99
N ALA A 193 -21.30 8.46 7.06
CA ALA A 193 -21.77 8.51 8.45
C ALA A 193 -22.40 9.86 8.89
N GLY A 194 -22.91 10.66 7.95
CA GLY A 194 -23.56 11.95 8.21
C GLY A 194 -22.58 13.08 8.51
N ARG A 195 -21.95 13.08 9.70
CA ARG A 195 -20.97 14.12 10.07
C ARG A 195 -19.54 13.58 9.91
N PRO A 196 -18.72 14.14 9.00
CA PRO A 196 -17.34 13.72 8.84
C PRO A 196 -16.60 13.95 10.15
N SER A 197 -15.81 12.96 10.57
CA SER A 197 -14.88 13.08 11.69
C SER A 197 -13.45 13.12 11.19
N ALA A 198 -12.57 13.71 12.00
CA ALA A 198 -11.14 13.65 11.74
C ALA A 198 -10.67 12.19 11.83
N PRO A 199 -9.90 11.70 10.84
CA PRO A 199 -9.15 10.47 10.99
C PRO A 199 -8.20 10.57 12.19
N MET A 200 -8.00 9.46 12.89
CA MET A 200 -7.08 9.38 14.02
C MET A 200 -5.88 8.53 13.61
N VAL A 201 -4.66 9.01 13.92
CA VAL A 201 -3.45 8.20 13.78
C VAL A 201 -3.02 7.79 15.18
N TYR A 202 -2.75 6.51 15.37
CA TYR A 202 -2.23 5.94 16.60
C TYR A 202 -0.84 5.37 16.36
N ARG A 203 0.06 5.61 17.31
CA ARG A 203 1.30 4.84 17.44
C ARG A 203 1.08 3.76 18.49
N ILE A 204 1.54 2.58 18.15
CA ILE A 204 1.52 1.40 18.99
C ILE A 204 2.97 0.97 19.13
N TRP A 205 3.46 0.76 20.35
CA TRP A 205 4.84 0.34 20.58
C TRP A 205 4.95 -0.62 21.75
N ASP A 206 6.13 -1.21 21.85
CA ASP A 206 6.45 -2.29 22.80
C ASP A 206 5.41 -3.42 22.76
N ALA A 207 5.17 -3.96 21.55
CA ALA A 207 4.24 -5.05 21.30
C ALA A 207 2.79 -4.76 21.76
N GLY A 208 2.38 -3.50 21.74
CA GLY A 208 1.02 -3.09 22.08
C GLY A 208 0.78 -2.79 23.55
N VAL A 209 1.83 -2.79 24.37
CA VAL A 209 1.76 -2.30 25.76
C VAL A 209 1.37 -0.82 25.79
N HIS A 210 1.85 -0.06 24.80
CA HIS A 210 1.54 1.35 24.68
C HIS A 210 0.81 1.66 23.37
N VAL A 211 -0.25 2.45 23.50
CA VAL A 211 -1.08 2.94 22.40
C VAL A 211 -1.38 4.40 22.67
N ALA A 212 -1.00 5.30 21.77
CA ALA A 212 -1.26 6.73 21.92
C ALA A 212 -1.60 7.38 20.58
N PRO A 213 -2.50 8.40 20.58
CA PRO A 213 -2.75 9.19 19.39
C PRO A 213 -1.49 9.98 19.01
N VAL A 214 -1.26 10.09 17.70
CA VAL A 214 -0.19 10.88 17.09
C VAL A 214 -0.80 12.15 16.51
N ARG A 215 -0.17 13.29 16.80
CA ARG A 215 -0.57 14.57 16.23
C ARG A 215 0.26 14.82 14.97
N VAL A 216 -0.38 14.66 13.81
CA VAL A 216 0.27 14.72 12.49
C VAL A 216 0.42 16.15 11.97
N ASP A 217 -0.50 17.04 12.35
CA ASP A 217 -0.44 18.47 12.04
C ASP A 217 -0.73 19.26 13.31
N GLU A 218 0.19 20.13 13.73
CA GLU A 218 0.01 20.96 14.91
C GLU A 218 -1.08 22.02 14.72
N ALA A 219 -1.39 22.40 13.47
CA ALA A 219 -2.39 23.41 13.16
C ALA A 219 -3.84 22.95 13.42
N GLN A 220 -4.07 21.65 13.65
CA GLN A 220 -5.40 21.11 13.96
C GLN A 220 -5.43 20.46 15.36
N THR A 221 -6.63 20.17 15.87
CA THR A 221 -6.85 19.56 17.20
C THR A 221 -6.89 18.02 17.14
N ILE A 222 -6.63 17.36 18.27
CA ILE A 222 -6.64 15.89 18.49
C ILE A 222 -5.60 15.12 17.66
N SER A 223 -5.88 14.77 16.40
CA SER A 223 -4.94 13.99 15.55
C SER A 223 -4.12 14.87 14.60
N GLY A 224 -4.50 16.14 14.45
CA GLY A 224 -3.92 17.00 13.43
C GLY A 224 -4.60 16.91 12.06
N LEU A 225 -5.52 15.97 11.82
CA LEU A 225 -6.10 15.78 10.49
C LEU A 225 -7.50 16.40 10.39
N VAL A 226 -7.83 16.94 9.22
CA VAL A 226 -9.13 17.57 8.98
C VAL A 226 -10.24 16.52 8.83
N PRO A 227 -11.48 16.81 9.27
CA PRO A 227 -12.61 15.92 9.05
C PRO A 227 -12.83 15.53 7.60
N GLY A 228 -13.02 14.24 7.34
CA GLY A 228 -13.24 13.71 5.98
C GLY A 228 -11.98 13.55 5.13
N ALA A 229 -10.78 13.75 5.70
CA ALA A 229 -9.55 13.40 5.01
C ALA A 229 -9.43 11.88 4.79
N LYS A 230 -8.86 11.46 3.66
CA LYS A 230 -8.53 10.05 3.39
C LYS A 230 -7.04 9.86 3.60
N VAL A 231 -6.66 8.93 4.47
CA VAL A 231 -5.32 8.90 5.05
C VAL A 231 -4.69 7.52 4.89
N GLN A 232 -3.43 7.49 4.49
CA GLN A 232 -2.58 6.30 4.44
C GLN A 232 -1.28 6.60 5.18
N ALA A 233 -0.81 5.67 6.01
CA ALA A 233 0.45 5.79 6.73
C ALA A 233 1.45 4.75 6.21
N VAL A 234 2.72 5.12 6.13
CA VAL A 234 3.81 4.21 5.84
C VAL A 234 5.04 4.63 6.63
N MET A 235 5.59 3.72 7.40
CA MET A 235 6.84 3.90 8.12
C MET A 235 7.89 3.02 7.48
N ALA A 236 8.98 3.62 7.01
CA ALA A 236 10.10 2.86 6.46
C ALA A 236 10.90 2.18 7.57
N ASN A 237 11.00 2.84 8.72
CA ASN A 237 11.62 2.33 9.93
C ASN A 237 10.97 2.97 11.17
N LEU A 238 11.56 2.80 12.37
CA LEU A 238 10.99 3.33 13.61
C LEU A 238 11.07 4.87 13.74
N ARG A 239 11.85 5.52 12.89
CA ARG A 239 12.09 6.98 12.88
C ARG A 239 11.51 7.65 11.64
N ASP A 240 11.78 7.09 10.47
CA ASP A 240 11.44 7.71 9.19
C ASP A 240 10.15 7.13 8.61
N GLY A 241 9.26 8.02 8.17
CA GLY A 241 8.03 7.63 7.50
C GLY A 241 7.15 8.81 7.08
N ASP A 242 6.03 8.49 6.45
CA ASP A 242 5.08 9.45 5.92
C ASP A 242 3.65 9.10 6.33
N VAL A 243 2.88 10.14 6.59
CA VAL A 243 1.42 10.10 6.57
C VAL A 243 0.96 10.90 5.36
N TYR A 244 0.23 10.27 4.45
CA TYR A 244 -0.35 10.92 3.29
C TYR A 244 -1.84 11.15 3.52
N ALA A 245 -2.33 12.33 3.20
CA ALA A 245 -3.73 12.69 3.34
C ALA A 245 -4.27 13.38 2.08
N ILE A 246 -5.42 12.92 1.60
CA ILE A 246 -6.26 13.67 0.67
C ILE A 246 -7.25 14.47 1.50
N LEU A 247 -7.17 15.79 1.43
CA LEU A 247 -8.08 16.70 2.12
C LEU A 247 -9.45 16.74 1.41
N PRO A 248 -10.54 17.16 2.07
CA PRO A 248 -11.88 17.23 1.48
C PRO A 248 -11.98 18.07 0.20
N ASN A 249 -11.08 19.04 0.01
CA ASN A 249 -11.01 19.86 -1.20
C ASN A 249 -10.31 19.17 -2.38
N GLY A 250 -9.74 17.98 -2.17
CA GLY A 250 -9.01 17.19 -3.17
C GLY A 250 -7.50 17.44 -3.22
N GLN A 251 -6.93 18.26 -2.31
CA GLN A 251 -5.48 18.42 -2.21
C GLN A 251 -4.85 17.18 -1.57
N LEU A 252 -3.78 16.68 -2.19
CA LEU A 252 -2.91 15.65 -1.61
C LEU A 252 -1.79 16.32 -0.82
N VAL A 253 -1.56 15.84 0.40
CA VAL A 253 -0.54 16.35 1.32
C VAL A 253 0.25 15.18 1.89
N SER A 254 1.56 15.33 2.01
CA SER A 254 2.43 14.45 2.80
C SER A 254 2.79 15.12 4.13
N TYR A 255 2.88 14.32 5.18
CA TYR A 255 3.43 14.68 6.48
C TYR A 255 4.58 13.74 6.76
N HIS A 256 5.80 14.23 6.65
CA HIS A 256 7.01 13.43 6.78
C HIS A 256 7.58 13.52 8.20
N THR A 257 8.02 12.41 8.79
CA THR A 257 8.66 12.38 10.11
C THR A 257 10.02 11.70 10.03
N ARG A 258 10.97 12.17 10.87
CA ARG A 258 12.35 11.63 11.03
C ARG A 258 12.65 11.20 12.48
N ASP A 259 11.63 11.22 13.32
CA ASP A 259 11.73 11.00 14.77
C ASP A 259 10.61 10.11 15.32
N GLY A 260 10.00 9.30 14.45
CA GLY A 260 8.99 8.32 14.86
C GLY A 260 7.65 8.96 15.18
N GLY A 261 7.32 10.04 14.47
CA GLY A 261 6.07 10.77 14.57
C GLY A 261 5.98 11.72 15.77
N ALA A 262 7.12 12.18 16.30
CA ALA A 262 7.12 13.25 17.29
C ALA A 262 6.91 14.61 16.61
N HIS A 263 7.52 14.81 15.44
CA HIS A 263 7.29 15.97 14.58
C HIS A 263 7.02 15.54 13.14
N PHE A 264 6.25 16.36 12.43
CA PHE A 264 5.90 16.16 11.03
C PHE A 264 6.13 17.42 10.20
N GLU A 265 6.79 17.26 9.06
CA GLU A 265 6.94 18.28 8.03
C GLU A 265 5.82 18.12 6.99
N LYS A 266 4.97 19.15 6.86
CA LYS A 266 3.84 19.15 5.93
C LYS A 266 4.26 19.65 4.54
N ARG A 267 3.84 18.95 3.50
CA ARG A 267 4.04 19.37 2.10
C ARG A 267 2.85 19.06 1.21
N ILE A 268 2.52 19.99 0.33
CA ILE A 268 1.47 19.79 -0.67
C ILE A 268 2.06 19.08 -1.89
N LEU A 269 1.42 17.99 -2.31
CA LEU A 269 1.77 17.27 -3.53
C LEU A 269 0.80 17.72 -4.64
N ALA A 270 1.31 18.53 -5.55
CA ALA A 270 0.52 19.08 -6.65
C ALA A 270 0.21 18.01 -7.71
N ALA A 271 -0.93 18.18 -8.40
CA ALA A 271 -1.22 17.43 -9.61
C ALA A 271 -0.11 17.64 -10.66
N PRO A 272 0.36 16.60 -11.36
CA PRO A 272 1.31 16.76 -12.46
C PRO A 272 0.81 17.74 -13.53
N LYS A 273 1.73 18.46 -14.20
CA LYS A 273 1.41 19.53 -15.16
C LYS A 273 0.39 19.12 -16.24
N GLY A 274 0.43 17.87 -16.71
CA GLY A 274 -0.49 17.34 -17.72
C GLY A 274 -1.95 17.24 -17.25
N ILE A 275 -2.21 17.32 -15.95
CA ILE A 275 -3.54 17.29 -15.34
C ILE A 275 -3.67 18.39 -14.26
N ALA A 276 -3.07 19.55 -14.51
CA ALA A 276 -3.12 20.68 -13.58
C ALA A 276 -4.57 21.00 -13.17
N GLY A 277 -4.78 21.24 -11.88
CA GLY A 277 -6.11 21.48 -11.31
C GLY A 277 -6.96 20.24 -11.04
N ALA A 278 -6.48 19.03 -11.38
CA ALA A 278 -7.12 17.79 -10.96
C ALA A 278 -7.16 17.68 -9.43
N LYS A 279 -8.17 16.99 -8.91
CA LYS A 279 -8.35 16.71 -7.49
C LYS A 279 -8.04 15.25 -7.19
N ALA A 280 -7.21 14.98 -6.18
CA ALA A 280 -7.00 13.63 -5.70
C ALA A 280 -8.30 13.10 -5.08
N THR A 281 -8.68 11.88 -5.41
CA THR A 281 -9.92 11.25 -4.93
C THR A 281 -9.65 9.96 -4.16
N ARG A 282 -8.52 9.30 -4.44
CA ARG A 282 -8.11 8.08 -3.76
C ARG A 282 -6.59 7.98 -3.67
N ILE A 283 -6.12 7.47 -2.54
CA ILE A 283 -4.74 7.07 -2.29
C ILE A 283 -4.75 5.61 -1.86
N PHE A 284 -3.79 4.85 -2.35
CA PHE A 284 -3.62 3.44 -1.99
C PHE A 284 -2.38 3.24 -1.12
N ALA A 285 -2.28 2.06 -0.51
CA ALA A 285 -1.20 1.70 0.40
C ALA A 285 0.18 2.01 -0.21
N PRO A 286 0.97 2.90 0.41
CA PRO A 286 2.33 3.17 -0.03
C PRO A 286 3.28 2.02 0.23
N ARG A 287 4.31 1.91 -0.59
CA ARG A 287 5.45 1.03 -0.35
C ARG A 287 6.68 1.86 -0.01
N ALA A 288 7.25 1.61 1.17
CA ALA A 288 8.50 2.21 1.61
C ALA A 288 9.63 1.19 1.66
N LEU A 289 10.85 1.66 1.39
CA LEU A 289 12.10 0.97 1.63
C LEU A 289 13.17 2.04 1.89
N GLU A 290 13.75 2.04 3.09
CA GLU A 290 14.74 3.05 3.51
C GLU A 290 14.20 4.49 3.35
N GLN A 291 14.79 5.31 2.48
CA GLN A 291 14.35 6.69 2.22
C GLN A 291 13.40 6.81 1.02
N GLU A 292 13.10 5.70 0.36
CA GLU A 292 12.28 5.66 -0.84
C GLU A 292 10.84 5.29 -0.50
N VAL A 293 9.89 6.02 -1.06
CA VAL A 293 8.46 5.69 -0.96
C VAL A 293 7.82 5.85 -2.33
N THR A 294 6.94 4.91 -2.70
CA THR A 294 6.14 4.98 -3.92
C THR A 294 4.70 4.56 -3.65
N PHE A 295 3.74 5.26 -4.24
CA PHE A 295 2.33 4.98 -4.04
C PHE A 295 1.45 5.46 -5.21
N PRO A 296 0.41 4.69 -5.58
CA PRO A 296 -0.55 5.11 -6.59
C PRO A 296 -1.69 5.94 -5.98
N THR A 297 -2.21 6.85 -6.80
CA THR A 297 -3.34 7.72 -6.48
C THR A 297 -4.27 7.86 -7.68
N ILE A 298 -5.56 8.12 -7.43
CA ILE A 298 -6.54 8.47 -8.46
C ILE A 298 -6.84 9.96 -8.37
N TRP A 299 -6.76 10.64 -9.49
CA TRP A 299 -7.07 12.06 -9.66
C TRP A 299 -8.24 12.22 -10.61
N THR A 300 -9.03 13.27 -10.41
CA THR A 300 -10.17 13.58 -11.28
C THR A 300 -10.06 15.01 -11.79
N THR A 301 -10.13 15.18 -13.11
CA THR A 301 -10.38 16.47 -13.76
C THR A 301 -11.87 16.60 -14.07
N THR A 302 -12.43 17.79 -13.91
CA THR A 302 -13.82 18.07 -14.28
C THR A 302 -13.83 19.13 -15.37
N GLY A 303 -14.42 18.81 -16.52
CA GLY A 303 -14.56 19.73 -17.64
C GLY A 303 -15.98 19.72 -18.21
N ALA A 304 -16.18 20.42 -19.33
CA ALA A 304 -17.47 20.54 -20.01
C ALA A 304 -18.08 19.18 -20.42
N TYR A 305 -17.23 18.18 -20.68
CA TYR A 305 -17.63 16.83 -21.11
C TYR A 305 -17.71 15.81 -19.96
N GLY A 306 -17.69 16.28 -18.71
CA GLY A 306 -17.77 15.43 -17.52
C GLY A 306 -16.45 15.28 -16.78
N ALA A 307 -16.43 14.29 -15.88
CA ALA A 307 -15.28 13.98 -15.05
C ALA A 307 -14.40 12.91 -15.71
N ARG A 308 -13.08 13.14 -15.74
CA ARG A 308 -12.09 12.17 -16.23
C ARG A 308 -11.15 11.78 -15.10
N GLN A 309 -10.96 10.46 -14.93
CA GLN A 309 -10.01 9.92 -13.98
C GLN A 309 -8.62 9.79 -14.60
N HIS A 310 -7.61 9.96 -13.74
CA HIS A 310 -6.21 9.79 -14.03
C HIS A 310 -5.57 8.97 -12.91
N ILE A 311 -4.56 8.17 -13.27
CA ILE A 311 -3.75 7.47 -12.28
C ILE A 311 -2.42 8.21 -12.19
N VAL A 312 -2.01 8.57 -10.97
CA VAL A 312 -0.70 9.17 -10.72
C VAL A 312 0.06 8.31 -9.72
N VAL A 313 1.26 7.89 -10.10
CA VAL A 313 2.20 7.24 -9.18
C VAL A 313 3.15 8.31 -8.67
N PHE A 314 3.11 8.55 -7.35
CA PHE A 314 4.06 9.44 -6.69
C PHE A 314 5.24 8.64 -6.15
N ARG A 315 6.41 9.28 -6.16
CA ARG A 315 7.62 8.76 -5.53
C ARG A 315 8.45 9.84 -4.86
N THR A 316 9.15 9.45 -3.81
CA THR A 316 10.27 10.17 -3.18
C THR A 316 11.48 9.24 -3.13
N ARG A 317 12.69 9.80 -3.22
CA ARG A 317 13.97 9.08 -3.09
C ARG A 317 14.82 9.55 -1.92
N ASP A 318 14.40 10.63 -1.27
CA ASP A 318 15.19 11.42 -0.33
C ASP A 318 14.40 11.63 0.97
N GLY A 319 13.62 10.61 1.39
CA GLY A 319 12.89 10.66 2.65
C GLY A 319 11.91 11.84 2.69
N GLY A 320 11.15 12.03 1.61
CA GLY A 320 10.13 13.05 1.53
C GLY A 320 10.65 14.46 1.29
N ASP A 321 11.96 14.68 1.08
CA ASP A 321 12.55 15.98 0.76
C ASP A 321 12.23 16.47 -0.66
N SER A 322 11.85 15.58 -1.56
CA SER A 322 11.24 15.92 -2.84
C SER A 322 10.33 14.81 -3.35
N TYR A 323 9.34 15.20 -4.17
CA TYR A 323 8.38 14.27 -4.76
C TYR A 323 8.28 14.46 -6.27
N ALA A 324 8.18 13.34 -6.99
CA ALA A 324 7.81 13.31 -8.39
C ALA A 324 6.51 12.53 -8.58
N GLY A 325 5.56 13.10 -9.31
CA GLY A 325 4.31 12.44 -9.71
C GLY A 325 4.32 12.14 -11.20
N GLN A 326 4.16 10.86 -11.55
CA GLN A 326 4.05 10.40 -12.94
C GLN A 326 2.61 10.06 -13.28
N ILE A 327 2.10 10.61 -14.40
CA ILE A 327 0.80 10.19 -14.94
C ILE A 327 0.96 8.81 -15.58
N CYS A 328 0.15 7.85 -15.11
CA CYS A 328 0.18 6.44 -15.46
C CYS A 328 -1.18 5.97 -15.99
N ASP A 329 -1.83 6.77 -16.84
CA ASP A 329 -3.16 6.47 -17.38
C ASP A 329 -3.21 5.18 -18.22
N VAL A 330 -2.05 4.63 -18.60
CA VAL A 330 -1.93 3.26 -19.15
C VAL A 330 -2.51 2.20 -18.22
N LEU A 331 -2.61 2.47 -16.91
CA LEU A 331 -3.20 1.61 -15.89
C LEU A 331 -4.71 1.84 -15.69
N LEU A 332 -5.38 2.72 -16.45
CA LEU A 332 -6.83 2.91 -16.29
C LEU A 332 -7.56 1.60 -16.57
N GLY A 333 -8.38 1.15 -15.61
CA GLY A 333 -9.06 -0.16 -15.67
C GLY A 333 -8.19 -1.33 -15.21
N ALA A 334 -6.93 -1.11 -14.83
CA ALA A 334 -6.10 -2.13 -14.20
C ALA A 334 -6.54 -2.41 -12.75
N ARG A 335 -6.15 -3.57 -12.24
CA ARG A 335 -6.41 -3.99 -10.86
C ARG A 335 -5.27 -4.83 -10.33
N ALA A 336 -4.95 -4.64 -9.06
CA ALA A 336 -3.95 -5.42 -8.34
C ALA A 336 -4.48 -6.03 -7.04
N ASN A 337 -5.60 -5.54 -6.48
CA ASN A 337 -6.17 -6.12 -5.27
C ASN A 337 -7.69 -5.91 -5.13
N ALA A 338 -8.27 -6.53 -4.09
CA ALA A 338 -9.68 -6.50 -3.73
C ALA A 338 -10.21 -5.10 -3.43
N GLU A 339 -9.36 -4.23 -2.90
CA GLU A 339 -9.67 -2.83 -2.62
C GLU A 339 -9.74 -2.00 -3.91
N GLY A 340 -9.25 -2.51 -5.04
CA GLY A 340 -9.28 -1.84 -6.33
C GLY A 340 -8.08 -0.92 -6.57
N ALA A 341 -6.93 -1.21 -5.96
CA ALA A 341 -5.67 -0.57 -6.34
C ALA A 341 -5.37 -0.88 -7.82
N PRO A 342 -4.95 0.12 -8.62
CA PRO A 342 -4.63 -0.08 -10.04
C PRO A 342 -3.32 -0.86 -10.23
N CYS A 343 -2.44 -0.83 -9.24
CA CYS A 343 -1.17 -1.54 -9.20
C CYS A 343 -0.75 -1.80 -7.75
N ALA A 344 0.13 -2.78 -7.54
CA ALA A 344 0.77 -3.08 -6.26
C ALA A 344 2.29 -2.98 -6.41
N PHE A 345 2.95 -2.40 -5.41
CA PHE A 345 4.41 -2.24 -5.37
C PHE A 345 5.02 -3.16 -4.31
N VAL A 346 5.97 -4.01 -4.74
CA VAL A 346 6.73 -4.91 -3.84
C VAL A 346 7.93 -4.20 -3.24
N THR A 347 8.47 -3.25 -3.97
CA THR A 347 9.47 -2.28 -3.55
C THR A 347 9.06 -0.93 -4.17
N PRO A 348 9.69 0.18 -3.78
CA PRO A 348 9.43 1.46 -4.44
C PRO A 348 9.66 1.45 -5.98
N ASP A 349 10.43 0.50 -6.51
CA ASP A 349 10.71 0.40 -7.95
C ASP A 349 9.88 -0.61 -8.70
N TYR A 350 9.64 -1.77 -8.09
CA TYR A 350 8.99 -2.90 -8.74
C TYR A 350 7.50 -2.91 -8.42
N GLY A 351 6.70 -2.72 -9.47
CA GLY A 351 5.25 -2.73 -9.38
C GLY A 351 4.60 -3.62 -10.43
N TYR A 352 3.42 -4.13 -10.10
CA TYR A 352 2.66 -5.07 -10.91
C TYR A 352 1.19 -4.68 -10.96
N ALA A 353 0.53 -5.01 -12.06
CA ALA A 353 -0.90 -4.83 -12.25
C ALA A 353 -1.44 -5.85 -13.26
N ILE A 354 -2.73 -6.13 -13.24
CA ILE A 354 -3.40 -6.83 -14.35
C ILE A 354 -4.27 -5.84 -15.11
N LYS A 355 -4.14 -5.80 -16.43
CA LYS A 355 -4.94 -4.98 -17.34
C LYS A 355 -5.16 -5.68 -18.66
N ASP A 356 -6.39 -5.63 -19.17
CA ASP A 356 -6.80 -6.23 -20.45
C ASP A 356 -6.33 -7.71 -20.59
N GLY A 357 -6.44 -8.49 -19.52
CA GLY A 357 -6.04 -9.91 -19.48
C GLY A 357 -4.53 -10.14 -19.33
N ARG A 358 -3.72 -9.08 -19.16
CA ARG A 358 -2.27 -9.19 -19.11
C ARG A 358 -1.66 -8.67 -17.82
N LEU A 359 -0.54 -9.27 -17.46
CA LEU A 359 0.35 -8.71 -16.48
C LEU A 359 1.01 -7.45 -17.06
N MET A 360 0.99 -6.38 -16.28
CA MET A 360 1.80 -5.19 -16.48
C MET A 360 2.84 -5.12 -15.37
N ARG A 361 4.06 -4.70 -15.71
CA ARG A 361 5.12 -4.49 -14.73
C ARG A 361 5.89 -3.19 -14.95
N THR A 362 6.44 -2.67 -13.87
CA THR A 362 7.41 -1.59 -13.86
C THR A 362 8.62 -1.98 -13.02
N SER A 363 9.77 -1.39 -13.34
CA SER A 363 11.00 -1.47 -12.54
C SER A 363 11.62 -0.09 -12.32
N ASP A 364 10.83 0.97 -12.51
CA ASP A 364 11.26 2.37 -12.47
C ASP A 364 10.23 3.26 -11.76
N SER A 365 9.57 2.72 -10.73
CA SER A 365 8.52 3.37 -9.95
C SER A 365 7.34 3.84 -10.80
N GLY A 366 6.99 3.08 -11.83
CA GLY A 366 5.86 3.38 -12.72
C GLY A 366 6.14 4.47 -13.76
N THR A 367 7.40 4.84 -13.99
CA THR A 367 7.75 5.74 -15.11
C THR A 367 7.39 5.08 -16.44
N THR A 368 7.68 3.79 -16.56
CA THR A 368 7.28 2.95 -17.68
C THR A 368 6.57 1.70 -17.17
N TRP A 369 5.59 1.23 -17.96
CA TRP A 369 4.87 -0.01 -17.72
C TRP A 369 4.96 -0.89 -18.95
N LEU A 370 5.52 -2.08 -18.78
CA LEU A 370 5.64 -3.09 -19.82
C LEU A 370 4.50 -4.09 -19.68
N SER A 371 3.79 -4.33 -20.78
CA SER A 371 2.88 -5.47 -20.86
C SER A 371 3.69 -6.75 -21.04
N VAL A 372 3.36 -7.78 -20.27
CA VAL A 372 4.00 -9.09 -20.32
C VAL A 372 3.00 -10.06 -20.93
N HIS A 373 3.38 -10.69 -22.05
CA HIS A 373 2.56 -11.72 -22.65
C HIS A 373 2.78 -13.06 -21.95
N SER A 374 1.69 -13.61 -21.43
CA SER A 374 1.65 -14.91 -20.78
C SER A 374 0.42 -15.63 -21.26
N THR A 375 0.57 -16.53 -22.24
CA THR A 375 -0.55 -17.29 -22.80
C THR A 375 -1.33 -18.02 -21.72
N THR A 376 -0.65 -18.57 -20.71
CA THR A 376 -1.32 -19.30 -19.64
C THR A 376 -2.07 -18.37 -18.69
N LEU A 377 -1.50 -17.22 -18.30
CA LEU A 377 -2.22 -16.24 -17.48
C LEU A 377 -3.45 -15.69 -18.21
N GLU A 378 -3.30 -15.35 -19.49
CA GLU A 378 -4.39 -14.84 -20.34
C GLU A 378 -5.55 -15.83 -20.37
N GLN A 379 -5.26 -17.12 -20.59
CA GLN A 379 -6.27 -18.20 -20.56
C GLN A 379 -6.96 -18.34 -19.19
N TRP A 380 -6.20 -18.28 -18.10
CA TRP A 380 -6.80 -18.34 -16.76
C TRP A 380 -7.72 -17.15 -16.48
N LEU A 381 -7.33 -15.95 -16.90
CA LEU A 381 -8.12 -14.73 -16.72
C LEU A 381 -9.39 -14.68 -17.57
N GLU A 382 -9.51 -15.49 -18.62
CA GLU A 382 -10.79 -15.69 -19.33
C GLU A 382 -11.83 -16.38 -18.43
N SER A 383 -11.39 -17.38 -17.66
CA SER A 383 -12.26 -18.15 -16.75
C SER A 383 -12.40 -17.48 -15.38
N TYR A 384 -11.36 -16.77 -14.93
CA TYR A 384 -11.28 -16.08 -13.65
C TYR A 384 -11.04 -14.58 -13.84
N PRO A 385 -12.05 -13.82 -14.31
CA PRO A 385 -11.85 -12.45 -14.74
C PRO A 385 -11.74 -11.44 -13.59
N TYR A 386 -12.00 -11.82 -12.34
CA TYR A 386 -11.85 -10.92 -11.20
C TYR A 386 -10.48 -11.11 -10.55
N VAL A 387 -9.60 -10.12 -10.68
CA VAL A 387 -8.30 -10.11 -10.00
C VAL A 387 -8.51 -9.60 -8.58
N LEU A 388 -8.26 -10.47 -7.60
CA LEU A 388 -8.49 -10.22 -6.18
C LEU A 388 -7.21 -9.84 -5.45
N ASP A 389 -6.07 -10.40 -5.85
CA ASP A 389 -4.79 -10.01 -5.29
C ASP A 389 -3.65 -10.32 -6.27
N VAL A 390 -2.60 -9.50 -6.22
CA VAL A 390 -1.36 -9.66 -6.96
C VAL A 390 -0.23 -9.46 -5.97
N ASP A 391 0.47 -10.54 -5.65
CA ASP A 391 1.57 -10.54 -4.69
C ASP A 391 2.83 -11.10 -5.33
N TYR A 392 3.96 -10.45 -5.08
CA TYR A 392 5.25 -10.83 -5.64
C TYR A 392 6.30 -10.76 -4.56
N ILE A 393 7.12 -11.82 -4.46
CA ILE A 393 8.19 -11.93 -3.46
C ILE A 393 9.50 -11.43 -4.03
N SER A 394 9.69 -11.67 -5.32
CA SER A 394 10.87 -11.28 -6.06
C SER A 394 10.48 -10.84 -7.47
N TYR A 395 11.48 -10.50 -8.29
CA TYR A 395 11.22 -10.18 -9.68
C TYR A 395 10.65 -11.38 -10.47
N THR A 396 10.94 -12.63 -10.06
CA THR A 396 10.60 -13.84 -10.83
C THR A 396 9.54 -14.70 -10.19
N GLN A 397 9.24 -14.48 -8.92
CA GLN A 397 8.29 -15.27 -8.15
C GLN A 397 7.12 -14.41 -7.69
N GLY A 398 5.93 -14.73 -8.20
CA GLY A 398 4.71 -14.05 -7.83
C GLY A 398 3.47 -14.91 -7.98
N PHE A 399 2.37 -14.36 -7.50
CA PHE A 399 1.09 -15.00 -7.35
C PHE A 399 -0.03 -14.04 -7.77
N VAL A 400 -1.08 -14.62 -8.35
CA VAL A 400 -2.32 -13.92 -8.67
C VAL A 400 -3.48 -14.72 -8.09
N LEU A 401 -4.22 -14.12 -7.18
CA LEU A 401 -5.49 -14.67 -6.71
C LEU A 401 -6.61 -14.10 -7.59
N ALA A 402 -7.36 -14.98 -8.25
CA ALA A 402 -8.45 -14.58 -9.12
C ALA A 402 -9.74 -15.35 -8.81
N ALA A 403 -10.89 -14.76 -9.14
CA ALA A 403 -12.21 -15.37 -8.99
C ALA A 403 -12.93 -15.55 -10.32
N ASP A 404 -13.75 -16.59 -10.38
CA ASP A 404 -14.59 -16.91 -11.53
C ASP A 404 -15.70 -15.85 -11.75
N ALA A 405 -16.31 -15.88 -12.94
CA ALA A 405 -17.33 -14.91 -13.30
C ALA A 405 -18.56 -14.93 -12.37
N ALA A 406 -18.83 -16.06 -11.72
CA ALA A 406 -19.93 -16.27 -10.79
C ALA A 406 -19.60 -15.82 -9.35
N LEU A 407 -18.32 -15.54 -9.05
CA LEU A 407 -17.82 -15.21 -7.71
C LEU A 407 -18.13 -16.32 -6.69
N THR A 408 -17.96 -17.58 -7.11
CA THR A 408 -18.17 -18.78 -6.28
C THR A 408 -16.89 -19.58 -6.08
N HIS A 409 -15.89 -19.40 -6.95
CA HIS A 409 -14.59 -20.06 -6.83
C HIS A 409 -13.43 -19.08 -6.99
N THR A 410 -12.31 -19.41 -6.36
CA THR A 410 -11.03 -18.72 -6.57
C THR A 410 -9.98 -19.68 -7.08
N VAL A 411 -8.99 -19.15 -7.79
CA VAL A 411 -7.77 -19.84 -8.19
C VAL A 411 -6.57 -19.01 -7.72
N LEU A 412 -5.60 -19.68 -7.10
CA LEU A 412 -4.28 -19.11 -6.84
C LEU A 412 -3.36 -19.54 -7.97
N LEU A 413 -2.94 -18.59 -8.79
CA LEU A 413 -1.97 -18.81 -9.86
C LEU A 413 -0.59 -18.43 -9.33
N ALA A 414 0.42 -19.22 -9.69
CA ALA A 414 1.81 -18.95 -9.35
C ALA A 414 2.67 -18.93 -10.61
N THR A 415 3.70 -18.08 -10.62
CA THR A 415 4.72 -18.09 -11.66
C THR A 415 5.49 -19.42 -11.66
N GLN A 416 5.68 -20.02 -12.84
CA GLN A 416 6.38 -21.29 -13.06
C GLN A 416 7.69 -21.05 -13.82
N GLY A 417 8.84 -21.18 -13.15
CA GLY A 417 10.14 -21.01 -13.78
C GLY A 417 10.37 -19.58 -14.30
N LEU A 418 10.45 -19.41 -15.63
CA LEU A 418 10.59 -18.09 -16.27
C LEU A 418 9.35 -17.21 -16.01
N ARG A 419 9.60 -15.90 -15.86
CA ARG A 419 8.73 -14.82 -15.34
C ARG A 419 7.29 -14.74 -15.89
N ASP A 420 7.02 -15.39 -17.02
CA ASP A 420 5.85 -15.12 -17.86
C ASP A 420 4.96 -16.36 -18.03
N ARG A 421 5.14 -17.42 -17.23
CA ARG A 421 4.22 -18.58 -17.20
C ARG A 421 3.55 -18.68 -15.85
N PHE A 422 2.22 -18.73 -15.87
CA PHE A 422 1.40 -18.97 -14.68
C PHE A 422 0.77 -20.35 -14.74
N ALA A 423 0.71 -21.03 -13.61
CA ALA A 423 -0.06 -22.25 -13.43
C ALA A 423 -0.80 -22.19 -12.08
N PRO A 424 -1.95 -22.88 -11.95
CA PRO A 424 -2.63 -22.97 -10.68
C PRO A 424 -1.73 -23.68 -9.66
N VAL A 425 -1.78 -23.22 -8.42
CA VAL A 425 -1.31 -24.01 -7.29
C VAL A 425 -2.29 -25.19 -7.12
N PRO A 426 -1.79 -26.43 -7.05
CA PRO A 426 -2.62 -27.64 -6.98
C PRO A 426 -3.64 -27.68 -5.84
#